data_AF-K2R3Q1-F1
#
_entry.id   AF-K2R3Q1-F1
#
_cell.length_a   1.000
_cell.length_b   1.000
_cell.length_c   1.000
_cell.angle_alpha   90.00
_cell.angle_beta   90.00
_cell.angle_gamma   90.00
#
_symmetry.space_group_name_H-M   'P 1'
#
loop_
_entity.id
_entity.type
_entity.pdbx_description
1 polymer ?
#
loop_
_entity_poly.entity_id
_entity_poly.type
_entity_poly.pdbx_seq_one_letter_code
_entity_poly.pdbx_strand_id
1 'polypeptide(L)'
;EVVQGMEKIYEKWVDDFGVDGFRVDTAKNVNMEFWTQWATALDAYAAKKGREDFFLFAEAFSADPAITAPYLTEGRLDGTLDFPLQSAIRNYASRGGPAGDLATVFAQDYRY
;
A
#
# COMPACT_ATOMS: atom_id res chain seq x y z
N GLU A 1 -4.18 13.77 17.93
CA GLU A 1 -3.52 14.99 17.40
C GLU A 1 -2.72 14.69 16.13
N VAL A 2 -1.73 13.77 16.16
CA VAL A 2 -0.90 13.46 14.98
C VAL A 2 -1.69 12.94 13.78
N VAL A 3 -2.60 11.98 13.96
CA VAL A 3 -3.46 11.43 12.88
C VAL A 3 -4.23 12.55 12.18
N GLN A 4 -4.95 13.37 12.94
CA GLN A 4 -5.72 14.51 12.41
C GLN A 4 -4.86 15.57 11.73
N GLY A 5 -3.63 15.79 12.20
CA GLY A 5 -2.69 16.68 11.54
C GLY A 5 -2.29 16.15 10.16
N MET A 6 -2.01 14.84 10.08
CA MET A 6 -1.67 14.17 8.83
C MET A 6 -2.85 14.15 7.86
N GLU A 7 -4.06 13.83 8.31
CA GLU A 7 -5.28 13.92 7.50
C GLU A 7 -5.38 15.30 6.81
N LYS A 8 -5.36 16.38 7.60
CA LYS A 8 -5.48 17.76 7.07
C LYS A 8 -4.41 18.13 6.06
N ILE A 9 -3.18 17.67 6.26
CA ILE A 9 -2.10 17.91 5.31
C ILE A 9 -2.45 17.27 3.97
N TYR A 10 -2.84 15.99 3.96
CA TYR A 10 -3.13 15.25 2.72
C TYR A 10 -4.45 15.68 2.07
N GLU A 11 -5.49 16.00 2.84
CA GLU A 11 -6.72 16.62 2.34
C GLU A 11 -6.42 17.91 1.56
N LYS A 12 -5.47 18.73 2.04
CA LYS A 12 -5.06 19.95 1.35
C LYS A 12 -4.43 19.66 -0.02
N TRP A 13 -3.66 18.58 -0.17
CA TRP A 13 -3.14 18.19 -1.47
C TRP A 13 -4.26 17.78 -2.45
N VAL A 14 -5.26 17.07 -1.95
CA VAL A 14 -6.45 16.71 -2.74
C VAL A 14 -7.23 17.95 -3.17
N ASP A 15 -7.40 18.93 -2.29
CA ASP A 15 -8.16 20.16 -2.57
C ASP A 15 -7.40 21.12 -3.50
N ASP A 16 -6.14 21.41 -3.19
CA ASP A 16 -5.37 22.43 -3.90
C ASP A 16 -4.95 21.96 -5.30
N PHE A 17 -4.65 20.66 -5.46
CA PHE A 17 -4.04 20.15 -6.68
C PHE A 17 -4.90 19.11 -7.40
N GLY A 18 -5.95 18.60 -6.78
CA GLY A 18 -6.84 17.64 -7.42
C GLY A 18 -6.15 16.33 -7.81
N VAL A 19 -5.22 15.85 -7.00
CA VAL A 19 -4.60 14.52 -7.18
C VAL A 19 -5.65 13.41 -7.04
N ASP A 20 -5.41 12.25 -7.65
CA ASP A 20 -6.32 11.10 -7.67
C ASP A 20 -5.85 9.93 -6.79
N GLY A 21 -4.72 10.09 -6.11
CA GLY A 21 -4.15 9.04 -5.29
C GLY A 21 -2.84 9.43 -4.63
N PHE A 22 -2.37 8.57 -3.72
CA PHE A 22 -1.05 8.70 -3.10
C PHE A 22 -0.26 7.41 -3.14
N ARG A 23 1.04 7.58 -3.40
CA ARG A 23 2.07 6.61 -3.03
C ARG A 23 2.51 6.93 -1.60
N VAL A 24 2.31 5.99 -0.69
CA VAL A 24 2.71 6.10 0.71
C VAL A 24 4.12 5.56 0.90
N ASP A 25 5.03 6.43 1.35
CA ASP A 25 6.42 6.08 1.63
C ASP A 25 6.54 5.28 2.93
N THR A 26 7.46 4.30 2.96
CA THR A 26 7.93 3.61 4.17
C THR A 26 6.84 3.16 5.15
N ALA A 27 5.72 2.64 4.63
CA ALA A 27 4.51 2.31 5.42
C ALA A 27 4.75 1.31 6.56
N LYS A 28 5.79 0.48 6.42
CA LYS A 28 6.24 -0.50 7.43
C LYS A 28 6.67 0.12 8.76
N ASN A 29 7.04 1.39 8.77
CA ASN A 29 7.56 2.07 9.95
C ASN A 29 6.49 2.79 10.78
N VAL A 30 5.22 2.70 10.38
CA VAL A 30 4.08 3.31 11.07
C VAL A 30 3.09 2.21 11.44
N ASN A 31 2.42 2.34 12.59
CA ASN A 31 1.51 1.33 13.12
C ASN A 31 0.25 1.19 12.26
N MET A 32 -0.30 -0.03 12.21
CA MET A 32 -1.46 -0.34 11.35
C MET A 32 -2.70 0.52 11.65
N GLU A 33 -2.96 0.80 12.93
CA GLU A 33 -4.10 1.62 13.35
C GLU A 33 -4.08 3.04 12.74
N PHE A 34 -2.89 3.61 12.53
CA PHE A 34 -2.75 4.88 11.84
C PHE A 34 -3.25 4.76 10.39
N TRP A 35 -2.82 3.72 9.66
CA TRP A 35 -3.20 3.51 8.26
C TRP A 35 -4.70 3.32 8.11
N THR A 36 -5.30 2.48 8.95
CA THR A 36 -6.76 2.27 8.93
C THR A 36 -7.54 3.56 9.12
N GLN A 37 -7.14 4.41 10.08
CA GLN A 37 -7.82 5.70 10.33
C GLN A 37 -7.58 6.69 9.18
N TRP A 38 -6.31 6.87 8.79
CA TRP A 38 -5.90 7.85 7.80
C TRP A 38 -6.47 7.55 6.41
N ALA A 39 -6.42 6.29 5.95
CA ALA A 39 -6.97 5.89 4.65
C ALA A 39 -8.49 6.11 4.62
N THR A 40 -9.20 5.69 5.68
CA THR A 40 -10.66 5.88 5.79
C THR A 40 -11.04 7.37 5.74
N ALA A 41 -10.32 8.22 6.47
CA ALA A 41 -10.60 9.65 6.50
C ALA A 41 -10.34 10.30 5.12
N LEU A 42 -9.24 9.91 4.48
CA LEU A 42 -8.84 10.47 3.20
C LEU A 42 -9.78 10.04 2.05
N ASP A 43 -10.18 8.76 1.98
CA ASP A 43 -11.18 8.28 1.02
C ASP A 43 -12.48 9.07 1.16
N ALA A 44 -12.95 9.25 2.41
CA ALA A 44 -14.18 9.99 2.68
C ALA A 44 -14.07 11.47 2.30
N TYR A 45 -12.89 12.07 2.40
CA TYR A 45 -12.65 13.44 1.96
C TYR A 45 -12.58 13.52 0.42
N ALA A 46 -11.81 12.64 -0.21
CA ALA A 46 -11.62 12.59 -1.64
C ALA A 46 -12.95 12.36 -2.39
N ALA A 47 -13.80 11.47 -1.88
CA ALA A 47 -15.15 11.25 -2.40
C ALA A 47 -16.00 12.53 -2.39
N LYS A 48 -15.93 13.33 -1.31
CA LYS A 48 -16.63 14.65 -1.25
C LYS A 48 -16.09 15.66 -2.25
N LYS A 49 -14.89 15.45 -2.76
CA LYS A 49 -14.25 16.24 -3.82
C LYS A 49 -14.46 15.65 -5.22
N GLY A 50 -15.32 14.65 -5.36
CA GLY A 50 -15.64 14.01 -6.64
C GLY A 50 -14.63 12.94 -7.08
N ARG A 51 -13.83 12.41 -6.14
CA ARG A 51 -12.83 11.36 -6.39
C ARG A 51 -13.25 10.09 -5.66
N GLU A 52 -14.20 9.37 -6.24
CA GLU A 52 -14.79 8.16 -5.64
C GLU A 52 -13.81 6.98 -5.62
N ASP A 53 -12.88 6.93 -6.57
CA ASP A 53 -11.87 5.88 -6.72
C ASP A 53 -10.46 6.37 -6.35
N PHE A 54 -10.33 7.09 -5.23
CA PHE A 54 -9.05 7.65 -4.81
C PHE A 54 -8.06 6.54 -4.42
N PHE A 55 -6.94 6.41 -5.16
CA PHE A 55 -6.08 5.24 -5.05
C PHE A 55 -4.91 5.43 -4.08
N LEU A 56 -4.81 4.57 -3.07
CA LEU A 56 -3.76 4.58 -2.04
C LEU A 56 -2.92 3.32 -2.13
N PHE A 57 -1.61 3.46 -2.39
CA PHE A 57 -0.71 2.30 -2.36
C PHE A 57 0.56 2.54 -1.55
N ALA A 58 0.98 1.52 -0.79
CA ALA A 58 2.09 1.60 0.14
C ALA A 58 3.38 0.95 -0.36
N GLU A 59 4.49 1.58 -0.01
CA GLU A 59 5.78 0.92 0.07
C GLU A 59 5.93 0.19 1.42
N ALA A 60 5.66 -1.11 1.44
CA ALA A 60 5.93 -1.99 2.58
C ALA A 60 7.12 -2.91 2.25
N PHE A 61 8.36 -2.42 2.38
CA PHE A 61 9.57 -3.14 1.94
C PHE A 61 9.77 -4.47 2.69
N SER A 62 9.30 -5.56 2.08
CA SER A 62 9.44 -6.94 2.57
C SER A 62 9.16 -7.95 1.46
N ALA A 63 9.99 -8.98 1.35
CA ALA A 63 9.73 -10.10 0.44
C ALA A 63 8.76 -11.15 1.00
N ASP A 64 8.13 -10.90 2.16
CA ASP A 64 7.18 -11.79 2.81
C ASP A 64 5.74 -11.27 2.62
N PRO A 65 4.88 -11.99 1.88
CA PRO A 65 3.48 -11.63 1.72
C PRO A 65 2.71 -11.49 3.04
N ALA A 66 3.11 -12.21 4.10
CA ALA A 66 2.50 -12.07 5.42
C ALA A 66 2.74 -10.69 6.05
N ILE A 67 3.74 -9.94 5.58
CA ILE A 67 4.02 -8.57 6.00
C ILE A 67 3.33 -7.55 5.10
N THR A 68 3.22 -7.79 3.80
CA THR A 68 2.63 -6.83 2.84
C THR A 68 1.11 -6.91 2.78
N ALA A 69 0.52 -8.10 2.89
CA ALA A 69 -0.94 -8.29 2.77
C ALA A 69 -1.79 -7.54 3.81
N PRO A 70 -1.40 -7.44 5.10
CA PRO A 70 -2.18 -6.71 6.11
C PRO A 70 -2.43 -5.23 5.78
N TYR A 71 -1.59 -4.61 4.96
CA TYR A 71 -1.82 -3.22 4.53
C TYR A 71 -3.07 -3.06 3.64
N LEU A 72 -3.45 -4.11 2.90
CA LEU A 72 -4.67 -4.14 2.10
C LEU A 72 -5.87 -4.54 2.96
N THR A 73 -5.72 -5.61 3.74
CA THR A 73 -6.85 -6.24 4.46
C THR A 73 -7.24 -5.52 5.74
N GLU A 74 -6.28 -4.91 6.45
CA GLU A 74 -6.49 -4.19 7.71
C GLU A 74 -6.22 -2.69 7.57
N GLY A 75 -5.15 -2.33 6.83
CA GLY A 75 -4.72 -0.95 6.63
C GLY A 75 -5.63 -0.15 5.70
N ARG A 76 -6.53 -0.81 4.97
CA ARG A 76 -7.46 -0.23 3.99
C ARG A 76 -6.77 0.52 2.84
N LEU A 77 -5.53 0.16 2.52
CA LEU A 77 -4.87 0.67 1.33
C LEU A 77 -5.27 -0.19 0.12
N ASP A 78 -5.35 0.40 -1.06
CA ASP A 78 -5.74 -0.28 -2.29
C ASP A 78 -4.63 -1.16 -2.88
N GLY A 79 -3.39 -0.96 -2.44
CA GLY A 79 -2.27 -1.77 -2.90
C GLY A 79 -0.98 -1.64 -2.10
N THR A 80 -0.05 -2.55 -2.40
CA THR A 80 1.35 -2.42 -1.99
C THR A 80 2.26 -2.65 -3.19
N LEU A 81 3.48 -2.10 -3.14
CA LEU A 81 4.53 -2.51 -4.06
C LEU A 81 4.86 -3.99 -3.82
N ASP A 82 4.77 -4.79 -4.87
CA ASP A 82 4.94 -6.24 -4.82
C ASP A 82 6.43 -6.64 -4.73
N PHE A 83 7.02 -6.37 -3.57
CA PHE A 83 8.37 -6.79 -3.22
C PHE A 83 8.56 -8.32 -3.18
N PRO A 84 7.58 -9.15 -2.74
CA PRO A 84 7.67 -10.60 -2.88
C PRO A 84 7.89 -11.05 -4.33
N LEU A 85 7.08 -10.57 -5.28
CA LEU A 85 7.23 -10.90 -6.69
C LEU A 85 8.51 -10.32 -7.28
N GLN A 86 8.83 -9.06 -6.97
CA GLN A 86 10.09 -8.43 -7.40
C GLN A 86 11.31 -9.27 -6.98
N SER A 87 11.32 -9.77 -5.74
CA SER A 87 12.38 -10.61 -5.20
C SER A 87 12.49 -11.93 -5.97
N ALA A 88 11.38 -12.63 -6.22
CA ALA A 88 11.36 -13.89 -6.96
C ALA A 88 11.76 -13.72 -8.44
N ILE A 89 11.26 -12.68 -9.12
CA ILE A 89 11.65 -12.35 -10.50
C ILE A 89 13.15 -12.09 -10.57
N ARG A 90 13.70 -11.29 -9.65
CA ARG A 90 15.13 -11.01 -9.62
C ARG A 90 15.95 -12.27 -9.35
N ASN A 91 15.47 -13.16 -8.46
CA ASN A 91 16.16 -14.40 -8.17
C ASN A 91 16.24 -15.30 -9.41
N TYR A 92 15.13 -15.44 -10.13
CA TYR A 92 15.08 -16.20 -11.36
C TYR A 92 15.94 -15.58 -12.48
N ALA A 93 15.70 -14.30 -12.80
CA ALA A 93 16.24 -13.66 -14.00
C ALA A 93 17.74 -13.35 -13.92
N SER A 94 18.28 -13.05 -12.74
CA SER A 94 19.67 -12.57 -12.61
C SER A 94 20.53 -13.34 -11.61
N ARG A 95 19.97 -14.30 -10.87
CA ARG A 95 20.71 -15.08 -9.85
C ARG A 95 20.74 -16.58 -10.11
N GLY A 96 20.09 -17.05 -11.18
CA GLY A 96 20.03 -18.48 -11.51
C GLY A 96 19.15 -19.27 -10.54
N GLY A 97 18.23 -18.61 -9.83
CA GLY A 97 17.26 -19.26 -8.95
C GLY A 97 16.26 -20.14 -9.71
N PRO A 98 15.62 -21.11 -9.04
CA PRO A 98 14.64 -21.97 -9.68
C PRO A 98 13.35 -21.21 -10.03
N ALA A 99 12.72 -21.56 -11.14
CA ALA A 99 11.39 -21.02 -11.48
C ALA A 99 10.30 -21.36 -10.44
N GLY A 100 10.54 -22.37 -9.58
CA GLY A 100 9.65 -22.74 -8.47
C GLY A 100 9.48 -21.63 -7.42
N ASP A 101 10.41 -20.69 -7.32
CA ASP A 101 10.26 -19.53 -6.42
C ASP A 101 9.13 -18.61 -6.87
N LEU A 102 8.92 -18.46 -8.19
CA LEU A 102 7.79 -17.70 -8.74
C LEU A 102 6.46 -18.36 -8.38
N ALA A 103 6.37 -19.69 -8.56
CA ALA A 103 5.18 -20.45 -8.18
C ALA A 103 4.90 -20.36 -6.68
N THR A 104 5.95 -20.32 -5.85
CA THR A 104 5.82 -20.17 -4.40
C THR A 104 5.24 -18.81 -4.00
N VAL A 105 5.62 -17.73 -4.69
CA VAL A 105 5.03 -16.39 -4.43
C VAL A 105 3.55 -16.37 -4.82
N PHE A 106 3.20 -16.80 -6.04
CA PHE A 106 1.79 -16.84 -6.48
C PHE A 106 0.92 -17.75 -5.61
N ALA A 107 1.47 -18.82 -5.04
CA ALA A 107 0.75 -19.68 -4.09
C ALA A 107 0.33 -18.95 -2.79
N GLN A 108 0.86 -17.76 -2.53
CA GLN A 108 0.50 -16.93 -1.37
C GLN A 108 -0.53 -15.84 -1.68
N ASP A 109 -1.02 -15.73 -2.91
CA ASP A 109 -1.96 -14.68 -3.32
C ASP A 109 -3.26 -14.67 -2.52
N TYR A 110 -3.64 -15.82 -1.92
CA TYR A 110 -4.81 -15.93 -1.03
C TYR A 110 -4.77 -15.02 0.22
N ARG A 111 -3.62 -14.39 0.50
CA ARG A 111 -3.43 -13.48 1.62
C ARG A 111 -3.98 -12.08 1.35
N TYR A 112 -4.05 -11.67 0.08
CA TYR A 112 -4.60 -10.39 -0.35
C TYR A 112 -6.12 -10.49 -0.50
#